data_AF-R6PJH9-F1
#
_entry.id   AF-R6PJH9-F1
#
_cell.length_a   1.000
_cell.length_b   1.000
_cell.length_c   1.000
_cell.angle_alpha   90.00
_cell.angle_beta   90.00
_cell.angle_gamma   90.00
#
_symmetry.space_group_name_H-M   'P 1'
#
loop_
_entity.id
_entity.type
_entity.pdbx_description
1 polymer ?
#
loop_
_entity_poly.entity_id
_entity_poly.type
_entity_poly.pdbx_seq_one_letter_code
_entity_poly.pdbx_strand_id
1 'polypeptide(L)'
;MKVKIFVSAILMASMFCACGNDAGNVKAATDIQSSVQSEKNNNKVAFSDVHSGDWFYNTVTEMAQKGILLGYSDGSFKPNASITTAEFMSVIGRIMEISGSNDVIVSHWAAPILKTAMDKGWYDYDENPPTGEMYDQPIKRQLAVKIVMKAMAKSVQYDYNVESAKIKDFSNLNGRYYDTTLSAYADGILTGDSSGMFRPEGSLTRAEACTIIKKAMDKYVGNVRIEPQQEQTTVATVSGGVSENGQLKVVGTQLCNEKGEVVVLRGMSSHGLQWFPQFVSNDYIKAVGARGANVMRFAMYTDENGYISNHSVKNTLTTAVDNAVANDMYAIIDWHILSDGNPMTYKNEAKEFFAEMAQKYKNSKGVIYEICNEPNGNISWSKDVKPYAEEIINTIRTYDSNAIILVGNPQWNQDLDSVVADRLSGNNIMYTCHFYAGTHTQWLRDRITNALNNGIPVFVSEWGTSSADGNGGVFTDETNKWLNYMADKKISWCNWSLCDKNETSAALNQGVNAADGLSDSELSDSGKIVFKNFK
;
A
#
# COMPACT_ATOMS: atom_id res chain seq x y z
N MET A 1 19.94 15.31 46.43
CA MET A 1 20.96 16.35 46.20
C MET A 1 21.67 16.03 44.88
N LYS A 2 21.70 17.01 43.96
CA LYS A 2 22.33 17.09 42.61
C LYS A 2 23.78 16.53 42.60
N VAL A 3 24.51 16.13 41.55
CA VAL A 3 24.52 16.22 40.05
C VAL A 3 25.79 15.41 39.63
N LYS A 4 25.77 14.49 38.64
CA LYS A 4 26.06 14.59 37.17
C LYS A 4 27.50 15.02 36.75
N ILE A 5 27.97 14.36 35.67
CA ILE A 5 28.92 14.79 34.58
C ILE A 5 30.34 14.17 34.66
N PHE A 6 30.78 13.23 33.79
CA PHE A 6 31.10 13.19 32.33
C PHE A 6 32.53 13.65 31.96
N VAL A 7 33.14 12.94 30.98
CA VAL A 7 33.95 13.44 29.82
C VAL A 7 35.27 12.68 29.54
N SER A 8 35.35 12.17 28.29
CA SER A 8 36.45 11.99 27.32
C SER A 8 37.70 11.11 27.50
N ALA A 9 37.77 10.12 26.59
CA ALA A 9 38.69 9.97 25.44
C ALA A 9 40.21 9.67 25.61
N ILE A 10 40.64 8.80 24.69
CA ILE A 10 41.99 8.50 24.14
C ILE A 10 42.87 7.52 24.97
N LEU A 11 43.17 6.36 24.36
CA LEU A 11 44.51 5.78 24.07
C LEU A 11 44.47 4.25 24.17
N MET A 12 44.73 3.57 23.05
CA MET A 12 45.61 2.41 23.08
C MET A 12 46.29 2.26 21.71
N ALA A 13 47.51 2.79 21.62
CA ALA A 13 48.51 2.40 20.66
C ALA A 13 49.79 2.06 21.44
N SER A 14 50.26 0.83 21.27
CA SER A 14 51.64 0.34 21.45
C SER A 14 51.60 -1.07 20.84
N MET A 15 52.48 -1.50 19.94
CA MET A 15 53.95 -1.55 20.00
C MET A 15 54.38 -2.15 18.64
N PHE A 16 55.18 -1.51 17.79
CA PHE A 16 56.64 -1.66 17.56
C PHE A 16 56.89 -0.85 16.25
N CYS A 17 57.79 0.14 16.15
CA CYS A 17 59.26 0.16 16.20
C CYS A 17 59.78 0.78 14.88
N ALA A 18 60.75 1.66 15.03
CA ALA A 18 61.32 2.60 14.06
C ALA A 18 61.86 1.99 12.75
N CYS A 19 61.68 2.69 11.63
CA CYS A 19 62.73 3.38 10.87
C CYS A 19 62.21 3.89 9.50
N GLY A 20 62.53 5.13 9.14
CA GLY A 20 62.51 5.62 7.75
C GLY A 20 61.36 6.56 7.38
N ASN A 21 61.64 7.87 7.37
CA ASN A 21 60.90 8.86 6.59
C ASN A 21 61.04 8.52 5.09
N ASP A 22 59.93 8.42 4.37
CA ASP A 22 59.83 9.04 3.05
C ASP A 22 58.37 9.18 2.58
N ALA A 23 58.11 10.35 2.00
CA ALA A 23 56.80 10.86 1.63
C ALA A 23 56.16 10.04 0.49
N GLY A 24 55.36 9.04 0.84
CA GLY A 24 54.67 8.18 -0.15
C GLY A 24 53.15 8.02 0.03
N ASN A 25 52.56 8.44 1.17
CA ASN A 25 51.22 7.94 1.53
C ASN A 25 50.15 9.00 1.81
N VAL A 26 50.33 10.25 1.35
CA VAL A 26 49.26 11.26 1.39
C VAL A 26 48.54 11.40 0.04
N LYS A 27 49.05 10.80 -1.06
CA LYS A 27 48.37 10.82 -2.37
C LYS A 27 47.29 9.75 -2.54
N ALA A 28 47.39 8.60 -1.87
CA ALA A 28 46.43 7.51 -2.05
C ALA A 28 45.07 7.76 -1.36
N ALA A 29 45.00 8.63 -0.35
CA ALA A 29 43.74 8.97 0.32
C ALA A 29 42.96 10.06 -0.43
N THR A 30 43.63 10.91 -1.22
CA THR A 30 42.97 11.96 -2.01
C THR A 30 42.50 11.46 -3.39
N ASP A 31 43.14 10.43 -3.94
CA ASP A 31 42.76 9.82 -5.23
C ASP A 31 41.63 8.76 -5.11
N ILE A 32 41.36 8.23 -3.91
CA ILE A 32 40.21 7.34 -3.65
C ILE A 32 38.94 8.15 -3.33
N GLN A 33 39.08 9.37 -2.81
CA GLN A 33 37.93 10.27 -2.59
C GLN A 33 37.51 11.01 -3.88
N SER A 34 38.44 11.25 -4.82
CA SER A 34 38.11 11.84 -6.12
C SER A 34 37.54 10.83 -7.13
N SER A 35 37.84 9.54 -7.01
CA SER A 35 37.28 8.48 -7.87
C SER A 35 35.94 7.89 -7.37
N VAL A 36 35.58 8.07 -6.09
CA VAL A 36 34.26 7.66 -5.55
C VAL A 36 33.21 8.77 -5.69
N GLN A 37 33.61 10.01 -6.00
CA GLN A 37 32.70 11.14 -6.26
C GLN A 37 32.44 11.43 -7.75
N SER A 38 33.19 10.81 -8.67
CA SER A 38 32.95 10.94 -10.11
C SER A 38 32.01 9.89 -10.72
N GLU A 39 31.61 8.85 -9.97
CA GLU A 39 30.68 7.81 -10.47
C GLU A 39 29.23 7.96 -9.97
N LYS A 40 28.93 8.97 -9.13
CA LYS A 40 27.56 9.20 -8.61
C LYS A 40 26.78 10.34 -9.26
N ASN A 41 27.23 10.88 -10.40
CA ASN A 41 26.51 11.94 -11.11
C ASN A 41 26.68 11.88 -12.64
N ASN A 42 26.31 10.76 -13.29
CA ASN A 42 26.06 10.81 -14.74
C ASN A 42 25.23 9.68 -15.37
N ASN A 43 24.24 9.10 -14.68
CA ASN A 43 23.18 8.41 -15.44
C ASN A 43 22.17 9.45 -15.95
N LYS A 44 22.60 10.22 -16.95
CA LYS A 44 21.70 10.99 -17.79
C LYS A 44 20.89 9.96 -18.56
N VAL A 45 19.61 9.77 -18.22
CA VAL A 45 18.70 8.97 -19.07
C VAL A 45 18.72 9.63 -20.45
N ALA A 46 19.35 8.97 -21.41
CA ALA A 46 19.59 9.48 -22.75
C ALA A 46 19.00 8.48 -23.73
N PHE A 47 17.98 8.92 -24.46
CA PHE A 47 17.41 8.14 -25.55
C PHE A 47 18.28 8.28 -26.79
N SER A 48 18.46 7.19 -27.54
CA SER A 48 19.34 7.14 -28.71
C SER A 48 18.90 8.07 -29.85
N ASP A 49 17.64 8.49 -29.86
CA ASP A 49 16.99 9.30 -30.89
C ASP A 49 16.51 10.68 -30.38
N VAL A 50 17.05 11.15 -29.24
CA VAL A 50 16.77 12.46 -28.67
C VAL A 50 18.06 13.27 -28.55
N HIS A 51 18.20 14.28 -29.42
CA HIS A 51 19.42 15.06 -29.59
C HIS A 51 19.25 16.48 -29.06
N SER A 52 20.34 17.11 -28.59
CA SER A 52 20.29 18.44 -27.96
C SER A 52 19.77 19.58 -28.86
N GLY A 53 19.72 19.36 -30.17
CA GLY A 53 19.13 20.30 -31.13
C GLY A 53 17.63 20.14 -31.36
N ASP A 54 17.03 19.06 -30.84
CA ASP A 54 15.61 18.80 -31.01
C ASP A 54 14.77 19.75 -30.14
N TRP A 55 13.69 20.28 -30.69
CA TRP A 55 12.81 21.22 -29.98
C TRP A 55 12.20 20.62 -28.70
N PHE A 56 12.07 19.29 -28.63
CA PHE A 56 11.55 18.56 -27.48
C PHE A 56 12.64 18.09 -26.51
N TYR A 57 13.92 18.35 -26.78
CA TYR A 57 15.04 17.79 -26.03
C TYR A 57 14.93 18.03 -24.52
N ASN A 58 14.74 19.29 -24.11
CA ASN A 58 14.67 19.67 -22.70
C ASN A 58 13.46 19.02 -22.02
N THR A 59 12.29 19.08 -22.66
CA THR A 59 11.05 18.46 -22.17
C THR A 59 11.23 16.98 -21.90
N VAL A 60 11.70 16.23 -22.90
CA VAL A 60 11.83 14.77 -22.82
C VAL A 60 12.91 14.39 -21.82
N THR A 61 14.04 15.09 -21.82
CA THR A 61 15.14 14.82 -20.90
C THR A 61 14.74 15.11 -19.45
N GLU A 62 14.04 16.21 -19.17
CA GLU A 62 13.56 16.53 -17.83
C GLU A 62 12.53 15.51 -17.33
N MET A 63 11.55 15.14 -18.16
CA MET A 63 10.54 14.15 -17.79
C MET A 63 11.15 12.76 -17.58
N ALA A 64 12.15 12.37 -18.39
CA ALA A 64 12.87 11.11 -18.24
C ALA A 64 13.77 11.09 -17.00
N GLN A 65 14.47 12.20 -16.70
CA GLN A 65 15.25 12.35 -15.46
C GLN A 65 14.38 12.27 -14.21
N LYS A 66 13.13 12.73 -14.31
CA LYS A 66 12.11 12.58 -13.28
C LYS A 66 11.43 11.20 -13.31
N GLY A 67 11.87 10.23 -14.10
CA GLY A 67 11.24 8.88 -14.14
C GLY A 67 9.77 8.85 -14.60
N ILE A 68 9.22 9.97 -15.06
CA ILE A 68 7.84 10.10 -15.55
C ILE A 68 7.71 9.46 -16.93
N LEU A 69 8.78 9.58 -17.72
CA LEU A 69 8.84 9.20 -19.11
C LEU A 69 9.83 8.06 -19.32
N LEU A 70 9.33 6.94 -19.85
CA LEU A 70 10.13 5.77 -20.19
C LEU A 70 10.26 5.65 -21.71
N GLY A 71 11.43 5.15 -22.14
CA GLY A 71 11.70 4.79 -23.52
C GLY A 71 11.32 3.35 -23.83
N TYR A 72 11.60 2.92 -25.05
CA TYR A 72 11.49 1.53 -25.47
C TYR A 72 12.71 0.74 -25.02
N SER A 73 12.58 -0.59 -24.99
CA SER A 73 13.66 -1.51 -24.59
C SER A 73 14.90 -1.44 -25.47
N ASP A 74 14.78 -0.91 -26.69
CA ASP A 74 15.89 -0.64 -27.62
C ASP A 74 16.66 0.66 -27.30
N GLY A 75 16.27 1.38 -26.23
CA GLY A 75 16.87 2.63 -25.80
C GLY A 75 16.39 3.87 -26.56
N SER A 76 15.39 3.74 -27.45
CA SER A 76 14.79 4.87 -28.18
C SER A 76 13.59 5.48 -27.44
N PHE A 77 13.22 6.71 -27.79
CA PHE A 77 12.01 7.40 -27.34
C PHE A 77 10.93 7.45 -28.42
N LYS A 78 11.30 7.40 -29.70
CA LYS A 78 10.45 7.54 -30.88
C LYS A 78 9.63 8.84 -30.88
N PRO A 79 10.27 10.03 -30.82
CA PRO A 79 9.61 11.31 -30.60
C PRO A 79 8.54 11.65 -31.66
N ASN A 80 8.73 11.20 -32.90
CA ASN A 80 7.84 11.47 -34.03
C ASN A 80 6.76 10.38 -34.23
N ALA A 81 6.82 9.28 -33.49
CA ALA A 81 5.77 8.27 -33.52
C ALA A 81 4.51 8.81 -32.80
N SER A 82 3.34 8.39 -33.28
CA SER A 82 2.09 8.66 -32.57
C SER A 82 2.12 7.97 -31.20
N ILE A 83 1.66 8.67 -30.15
CA ILE A 83 1.50 8.07 -28.81
C ILE A 83 0.17 7.33 -28.71
N THR A 84 0.18 6.15 -28.11
CA THR A 84 -1.06 5.39 -27.87
C THR A 84 -1.81 5.93 -26.66
N THR A 85 -3.10 5.61 -26.53
CA THR A 85 -3.88 5.98 -25.33
C THR A 85 -3.30 5.36 -24.07
N ALA A 86 -2.87 4.10 -24.14
CA ALA A 86 -2.24 3.38 -23.04
C ALA A 86 -0.92 4.02 -22.59
N GLU A 87 -0.06 4.37 -23.55
CA GLU A 87 1.20 5.07 -23.28
C GLU A 87 0.94 6.45 -22.66
N PHE A 88 0.01 7.22 -23.24
CA PHE A 88 -0.35 8.55 -22.76
C PHE A 88 -0.88 8.50 -21.32
N MET A 89 -1.83 7.59 -21.06
CA MET A 89 -2.42 7.46 -19.73
C MET A 89 -1.42 7.01 -18.67
N SER A 90 -0.43 6.20 -19.06
CA SER A 90 0.63 5.77 -18.13
C SER A 90 1.51 6.93 -17.68
N VAL A 91 1.78 7.88 -18.57
CA VAL A 91 2.52 9.11 -18.20
C VAL A 91 1.69 9.96 -17.23
N ILE A 92 0.40 10.16 -17.52
CA ILE A 92 -0.52 10.90 -16.63
C ILE A 92 -0.63 10.19 -15.27
N GLY A 93 -0.77 8.87 -15.27
CA GLY A 93 -0.88 8.05 -14.07
C GLY A 93 0.30 8.20 -13.12
N ARG A 94 1.53 8.25 -13.67
CA ARG A 94 2.75 8.51 -12.89
C ARG A 94 2.79 9.92 -12.30
N ILE A 95 2.38 10.93 -13.06
CA ILE A 95 2.38 12.33 -12.58
C ILE A 95 1.35 12.53 -11.47
N MET A 96 0.19 11.91 -11.62
CA MET A 96 -0.92 12.04 -10.68
C MET A 96 -0.87 11.03 -9.53
N GLU A 97 0.12 10.14 -9.55
CA GLU A 97 0.33 9.08 -8.55
C GLU A 97 -0.94 8.24 -8.29
N ILE A 98 -1.70 7.97 -9.36
CA ILE A 98 -2.95 7.19 -9.26
C ILE A 98 -2.68 5.71 -9.47
N SER A 99 -3.27 4.87 -8.62
CA SER A 99 -3.25 3.41 -8.77
C SER A 99 -4.30 2.94 -9.78
N GLY A 100 -4.00 1.85 -10.48
CA GLY A 100 -4.96 1.22 -11.39
C GLY A 100 -6.11 0.51 -10.66
N SER A 101 -7.29 0.53 -11.25
CA SER A 101 -8.46 -0.20 -10.74
C SER A 101 -8.39 -1.67 -11.14
N ASN A 102 -8.68 -2.56 -10.19
CA ASN A 102 -8.79 -4.00 -10.44
C ASN A 102 -10.15 -4.40 -11.03
N ASP A 103 -11.10 -3.47 -11.12
CA ASP A 103 -12.41 -3.63 -11.76
C ASP A 103 -12.30 -3.47 -13.29
N VAL A 104 -11.52 -4.37 -13.90
CA VAL A 104 -11.28 -4.37 -15.34
C VAL A 104 -11.64 -5.72 -15.94
N ILE A 105 -12.52 -5.69 -16.94
CA ILE A 105 -12.95 -6.88 -17.68
C ILE A 105 -12.01 -7.13 -18.89
N VAL A 106 -11.18 -6.14 -19.22
CA VAL A 106 -10.27 -6.15 -20.37
C VAL A 106 -8.87 -6.59 -19.95
N SER A 107 -8.36 -7.63 -20.62
CA SER A 107 -6.97 -8.07 -20.48
C SER A 107 -6.02 -7.16 -21.25
N HIS A 108 -5.60 -6.05 -20.63
CA HIS A 108 -4.60 -5.14 -21.17
C HIS A 108 -3.83 -4.45 -20.03
N TRP A 109 -2.51 -4.27 -20.19
CA TRP A 109 -1.62 -3.76 -19.15
C TRP A 109 -2.01 -2.35 -18.63
N ALA A 110 -2.56 -1.50 -19.50
CA ALA A 110 -3.07 -0.19 -19.13
C ALA A 110 -4.55 -0.17 -18.69
N ALA A 111 -5.27 -1.30 -18.76
CA ALA A 111 -6.70 -1.31 -18.39
C ALA A 111 -6.95 -0.77 -16.98
N PRO A 112 -6.15 -1.13 -15.95
CA PRO A 112 -6.38 -0.65 -14.60
C PRO A 112 -6.31 0.87 -14.49
N ILE A 113 -5.28 1.49 -15.07
CA ILE A 113 -5.07 2.94 -14.98
C ILE A 113 -6.13 3.71 -15.78
N LEU A 114 -6.54 3.17 -16.94
CA LEU A 114 -7.59 3.74 -17.78
C LEU A 114 -8.96 3.70 -17.09
N LYS A 115 -9.25 2.62 -16.36
CA LYS A 115 -10.47 2.53 -15.52
C LYS A 115 -10.46 3.55 -14.39
N THR A 116 -9.35 3.72 -13.68
CA THR A 116 -9.23 4.76 -12.64
C THR A 116 -9.45 6.16 -13.23
N ALA A 117 -8.88 6.45 -14.39
CA ALA A 117 -9.08 7.73 -15.08
C ALA A 117 -10.56 7.94 -15.51
N MET A 118 -11.26 6.87 -15.87
CA MET A 118 -12.70 6.89 -16.16
C MET A 118 -13.52 7.21 -14.91
N ASP A 119 -13.26 6.53 -13.80
CA ASP A 119 -13.99 6.74 -12.54
C ASP A 119 -13.78 8.15 -11.98
N LYS A 120 -12.62 8.77 -12.25
CA LYS A 120 -12.32 10.16 -11.91
C LYS A 120 -12.88 11.19 -12.91
N GLY A 121 -13.53 10.75 -13.99
CA GLY A 121 -14.11 11.61 -15.02
C GLY A 121 -13.09 12.32 -15.92
N TRP A 122 -11.84 11.84 -15.97
CA TRP A 122 -10.78 12.41 -16.83
C TRP A 122 -10.93 11.96 -18.28
N TYR A 123 -11.57 10.82 -18.45
CA TYR A 123 -11.63 10.05 -19.66
C TYR A 123 -13.01 10.13 -20.32
N ASP A 124 -13.15 9.76 -21.58
CA ASP A 124 -14.42 9.82 -22.32
C ASP A 124 -14.77 8.46 -22.90
N TYR A 125 -15.81 7.84 -22.34
CA TYR A 125 -16.26 6.50 -22.71
C TYR A 125 -16.60 6.40 -24.21
N ASP A 126 -17.22 7.44 -24.77
CA ASP A 126 -17.70 7.43 -26.15
C ASP A 126 -16.56 7.50 -27.18
N GLU A 127 -15.40 8.06 -26.80
CA GLU A 127 -14.25 8.19 -27.70
C GLU A 127 -13.29 7.01 -27.58
N ASN A 128 -13.20 6.42 -26.40
CA ASN A 128 -12.33 5.31 -26.13
C ASN A 128 -13.01 4.35 -25.14
N PRO A 129 -13.90 3.48 -25.62
CA PRO A 129 -14.65 2.60 -24.74
C PRO A 129 -13.71 1.63 -23.99
N PRO A 130 -14.08 1.17 -22.79
CA PRO A 130 -13.27 0.26 -21.98
C PRO A 130 -13.37 -1.18 -22.51
N THR A 131 -13.26 -1.35 -23.83
CA THR A 131 -13.17 -2.65 -24.52
C THR A 131 -11.72 -3.07 -24.74
N GLY A 132 -10.77 -2.13 -24.60
CA GLY A 132 -9.34 -2.35 -24.85
C GLY A 132 -8.90 -2.12 -26.29
N GLU A 133 -9.82 -2.17 -27.25
CA GLU A 133 -9.51 -2.07 -28.69
C GLU A 133 -8.79 -0.77 -29.06
N MET A 134 -9.06 0.29 -28.31
CA MET A 134 -8.56 1.64 -28.54
C MET A 134 -7.34 2.00 -27.67
N TYR A 135 -6.86 1.07 -26.83
CA TYR A 135 -5.77 1.35 -25.88
C TYR A 135 -4.43 1.51 -26.59
N ASP A 136 -4.15 0.65 -27.56
CA ASP A 136 -2.92 0.71 -28.37
C ASP A 136 -3.09 1.59 -29.63
N GLN A 137 -4.26 2.20 -29.82
CA GLN A 137 -4.48 3.14 -30.92
C GLN A 137 -3.95 4.54 -30.56
N PRO A 138 -3.49 5.32 -31.57
CA PRO A 138 -3.12 6.71 -31.39
C PRO A 138 -4.23 7.50 -30.69
N ILE A 139 -3.88 8.19 -29.60
CA ILE A 139 -4.84 9.02 -28.88
C ILE A 139 -5.19 10.26 -29.72
N LYS A 140 -6.48 10.59 -29.79
CA LYS A 140 -6.96 11.83 -30.39
C LYS A 140 -6.59 13.02 -29.53
N ARG A 141 -6.20 14.12 -30.18
CA ARG A 141 -5.71 15.33 -29.51
C ARG A 141 -6.75 15.93 -28.55
N GLN A 142 -8.04 15.93 -28.91
CA GLN A 142 -9.08 16.43 -28.01
C GLN A 142 -9.23 15.62 -26.71
N LEU A 143 -9.17 14.28 -26.79
CA LEU A 143 -9.22 13.40 -25.63
C LEU A 143 -7.98 13.57 -24.74
N ALA A 144 -6.80 13.65 -25.35
CA ALA A 144 -5.54 13.88 -24.64
C ALA A 144 -5.60 15.17 -23.80
N VAL A 145 -6.15 16.25 -24.36
CA VAL A 145 -6.29 17.54 -23.67
C VAL A 145 -7.32 17.48 -22.55
N LYS A 146 -8.45 16.79 -22.74
CA LYS A 146 -9.42 16.54 -21.66
C LYS A 146 -8.75 15.84 -20.49
N ILE A 147 -8.00 14.77 -20.75
CA ILE A 147 -7.33 13.98 -19.72
C ILE A 147 -6.36 14.86 -18.94
N VAL A 148 -5.48 15.59 -19.63
CA VAL A 148 -4.48 16.47 -18.97
C VAL A 148 -5.18 17.51 -18.08
N MET A 149 -6.17 18.21 -18.63
CA MET A 149 -6.82 19.31 -17.90
C MET A 149 -7.69 18.81 -16.76
N LYS A 150 -8.42 17.71 -16.92
CA LYS A 150 -9.22 17.13 -15.83
C LYS A 150 -8.36 16.48 -14.75
N ALA A 151 -7.20 15.93 -15.11
CA ALA A 151 -6.29 15.35 -14.16
C ALA A 151 -5.57 16.40 -13.31
N MET A 152 -5.08 17.48 -13.93
CA MET A 152 -4.13 18.40 -13.29
C MET A 152 -4.72 19.75 -12.89
N ALA A 153 -5.73 20.27 -13.62
CA ALA A 153 -6.25 21.61 -13.38
C ALA A 153 -7.44 21.60 -12.39
N LYS A 154 -7.44 22.53 -11.42
CA LYS A 154 -8.52 22.66 -10.42
C LYS A 154 -9.76 23.35 -10.98
N SER A 155 -9.56 24.51 -11.62
CA SER A 155 -10.58 25.31 -12.33
C SER A 155 -9.85 26.44 -13.07
N VAL A 156 -10.20 26.68 -14.34
CA VAL A 156 -9.61 27.75 -15.15
C VAL A 156 -10.74 28.65 -15.60
N GLN A 157 -10.63 29.95 -15.29
CA GLN A 157 -11.53 30.95 -15.87
C GLN A 157 -11.02 31.33 -17.25
N TYR A 158 -11.93 31.36 -18.22
CA TYR A 158 -11.62 31.78 -19.59
C TYR A 158 -12.80 32.55 -20.18
N ASP A 159 -12.50 33.41 -21.17
CA ASP A 159 -13.51 34.03 -22.01
C ASP A 159 -13.70 33.18 -23.27
N TYR A 160 -14.91 32.65 -23.44
CA TYR A 160 -15.24 31.77 -24.55
C TYR A 160 -14.92 32.40 -25.92
N ASN A 161 -15.27 33.67 -26.13
CA ASN A 161 -15.09 34.33 -27.43
C ASN A 161 -13.61 34.59 -27.71
N VAL A 162 -12.85 34.96 -26.69
CA VAL A 162 -11.41 35.20 -26.81
C VAL A 162 -10.66 33.91 -27.12
N GLU A 163 -10.94 32.83 -26.37
CA GLU A 163 -10.18 31.59 -26.51
C GLU A 163 -10.61 30.78 -27.75
N SER A 164 -11.91 30.74 -28.08
CA SER A 164 -12.37 30.03 -29.28
C SER A 164 -11.86 30.67 -30.57
N ALA A 165 -11.72 32.01 -30.61
CA ALA A 165 -11.18 32.73 -31.75
C ALA A 165 -9.69 32.42 -32.03
N LYS A 166 -8.95 31.88 -31.06
CA LYS A 166 -7.56 31.43 -31.25
C LYS A 166 -7.46 30.10 -32.00
N ILE A 167 -8.56 29.35 -32.09
CA ILE A 167 -8.60 28.00 -32.65
C ILE A 167 -9.31 28.05 -34.02
N LYS A 168 -8.54 28.00 -35.11
CA LYS A 168 -9.12 28.18 -36.46
C LYS A 168 -10.12 27.10 -36.87
N ASP A 169 -9.91 25.88 -36.40
CA ASP A 169 -10.77 24.72 -36.64
C ASP A 169 -11.66 24.40 -35.43
N PHE A 170 -12.03 25.41 -34.64
CA PHE A 170 -12.85 25.24 -33.44
C PHE A 170 -14.19 24.55 -33.74
N SER A 171 -14.77 24.82 -34.92
CA SER A 171 -16.01 24.16 -35.38
C SER A 171 -15.90 22.64 -35.51
N ASN A 172 -14.69 22.10 -35.60
CA ASN A 172 -14.44 20.66 -35.71
C ASN A 172 -14.27 20.00 -34.33
N LEU A 173 -14.18 20.78 -33.24
CA LEU A 173 -14.06 20.27 -31.89
C LEU A 173 -15.41 19.77 -31.40
N ASN A 174 -15.47 18.58 -30.81
CA ASN A 174 -16.69 18.12 -30.18
C ASN A 174 -17.01 18.97 -28.94
N GLY A 175 -18.27 19.42 -28.81
CA GLY A 175 -18.74 20.31 -27.73
C GLY A 175 -18.38 19.86 -26.32
N ARG A 176 -18.28 18.55 -26.08
CA ARG A 176 -17.88 17.98 -24.78
C ARG A 176 -16.45 18.32 -24.34
N TYR A 177 -15.60 18.74 -25.29
CA TYR A 177 -14.21 19.12 -25.05
C TYR A 177 -13.98 20.63 -25.05
N TYR A 178 -15.03 21.46 -25.24
CA TYR A 178 -14.89 22.92 -25.26
C TYR A 178 -14.24 23.43 -23.98
N ASP A 179 -14.78 23.03 -22.83
CA ASP A 179 -14.33 23.53 -21.54
C ASP A 179 -12.84 23.28 -21.29
N THR A 180 -12.41 22.03 -21.45
CA THR A 180 -11.01 21.65 -21.23
C THR A 180 -10.07 22.23 -22.29
N THR A 181 -10.51 22.33 -23.55
CA THR A 181 -9.67 22.87 -24.62
C THR A 181 -9.49 24.37 -24.48
N LEU A 182 -10.56 25.12 -24.25
CA LEU A 182 -10.50 26.57 -24.04
C LEU A 182 -9.70 26.92 -22.79
N SER A 183 -9.87 26.16 -21.70
CA SER A 183 -9.05 26.28 -20.50
C SER A 183 -7.56 26.10 -20.80
N ALA A 184 -7.21 25.09 -21.61
CA ALA A 184 -5.82 24.85 -21.98
C ALA A 184 -5.21 25.95 -22.86
N TYR A 185 -6.01 26.60 -23.71
CA TYR A 185 -5.59 27.78 -24.49
C TYR A 185 -5.45 29.03 -23.61
N ALA A 186 -6.39 29.27 -22.69
CA ALA A 186 -6.35 30.39 -21.75
C ALA A 186 -5.07 30.36 -20.91
N ASP A 187 -4.70 29.17 -20.45
CA ASP A 187 -3.54 28.98 -19.58
C ASP A 187 -2.22 28.74 -20.33
N GLY A 188 -2.22 28.82 -21.66
CA GLY A 188 -1.01 28.73 -22.50
C GLY A 188 -0.41 27.32 -22.57
N ILE A 189 -1.16 26.30 -22.12
CA ILE A 189 -0.79 24.89 -22.25
C ILE A 189 -0.77 24.50 -23.74
N LEU A 190 -1.73 25.01 -24.51
CA LEU A 190 -1.86 24.78 -25.95
C LEU A 190 -1.91 26.10 -26.72
N THR A 191 -1.38 26.06 -27.94
CA THR A 191 -1.40 27.19 -28.89
C THR A 191 -1.73 26.78 -30.32
N GLY A 192 -2.07 25.51 -30.56
CA GLY A 192 -2.25 24.93 -31.90
C GLY A 192 -0.93 24.72 -32.64
N ASP A 193 -1.03 24.22 -33.88
CA ASP A 193 0.11 24.08 -34.79
C ASP A 193 0.52 25.43 -35.40
N SER A 194 1.60 25.45 -36.20
CA SER A 194 2.09 26.68 -36.85
C SER A 194 1.10 27.33 -37.80
N SER A 195 0.04 26.61 -38.21
CA SER A 195 -1.05 27.13 -39.03
C SER A 195 -2.19 27.71 -38.19
N GLY A 196 -2.12 27.60 -36.85
CA GLY A 196 -3.17 27.97 -35.91
C GLY A 196 -4.30 26.96 -35.80
N MET A 197 -4.07 25.71 -36.23
CA MET A 197 -5.06 24.63 -36.14
C MET A 197 -4.85 23.81 -34.87
N PHE A 198 -5.93 23.46 -34.19
CA PHE A 198 -5.91 22.51 -33.08
C PHE A 198 -5.86 21.06 -33.55
N ARG A 199 -6.57 20.70 -34.63
CA ARG A 199 -6.71 19.33 -35.16
C ARG A 199 -7.30 18.35 -34.13
N PRO A 200 -8.58 18.51 -33.75
CA PRO A 200 -9.20 17.77 -32.64
C PRO A 200 -9.15 16.24 -32.81
N GLU A 201 -9.42 15.75 -34.02
CA GLU A 201 -9.44 14.32 -34.36
C GLU A 201 -8.06 13.76 -34.75
N GLY A 202 -7.04 14.61 -34.85
CA GLY A 202 -5.68 14.19 -35.19
C GLY A 202 -4.98 13.52 -34.00
N SER A 203 -3.99 12.66 -34.28
CA SER A 203 -3.12 12.11 -33.25
C SER A 203 -2.05 13.10 -32.79
N LEU A 204 -1.49 12.83 -31.60
CA LEU A 204 -0.29 13.47 -31.08
C LEU A 204 0.92 12.58 -31.32
N THR A 205 2.05 13.20 -31.68
CA THR A 205 3.34 12.51 -31.53
C THR A 205 3.72 12.40 -30.06
N ARG A 206 4.62 11.48 -29.72
CA ARG A 206 5.15 11.33 -28.35
C ARG A 206 5.80 12.62 -27.84
N ALA A 207 6.53 13.35 -28.69
CA ALA A 207 7.12 14.64 -28.35
C ALA A 207 6.07 15.74 -28.08
N GLU A 208 5.03 15.81 -28.91
CA GLU A 208 3.92 16.76 -28.71
C GLU A 208 3.17 16.48 -27.41
N ALA A 209 2.84 15.21 -27.16
CA ALA A 209 2.17 14.79 -25.94
C ALA A 209 2.95 15.15 -24.67
N CYS A 210 4.25 14.85 -24.64
CA CYS A 210 5.12 15.21 -23.51
C CYS A 210 5.16 16.72 -23.27
N THR A 211 5.14 17.52 -24.33
CA THR A 211 5.15 18.98 -24.21
C THR A 211 3.89 19.53 -23.58
N ILE A 212 2.73 19.01 -23.97
CA ILE A 212 1.43 19.39 -23.38
C ILE A 212 1.41 18.99 -21.90
N ILE A 213 1.81 17.76 -21.60
CA ILE A 213 1.86 17.21 -20.25
C ILE A 213 2.81 18.02 -19.36
N LYS A 214 4.03 18.31 -19.83
CA LYS A 214 5.04 19.06 -19.08
C LYS A 214 4.57 20.47 -18.74
N LYS A 215 3.99 21.19 -19.71
CA LYS A 215 3.43 22.53 -19.46
C LYS A 215 2.35 22.51 -18.39
N ALA A 216 1.44 21.54 -18.44
CA ALA A 216 0.38 21.41 -17.44
C ALA A 216 0.94 21.02 -16.07
N MET A 217 1.88 20.08 -16.03
CA MET A 217 2.56 19.64 -14.81
C MET A 217 3.29 20.80 -14.13
N ASP A 218 4.11 21.55 -14.88
CA ASP A 218 4.85 22.70 -14.36
C ASP A 218 3.92 23.77 -13.79
N LYS A 219 2.75 23.96 -14.41
CA LYS A 219 1.79 24.99 -14.02
C LYS A 219 0.94 24.61 -12.82
N TYR A 220 0.42 23.37 -12.77
CA TYR A 220 -0.60 22.99 -11.79
C TYR A 220 -0.12 22.02 -10.71
N VAL A 221 0.92 21.24 -11.00
CA VAL A 221 1.45 20.22 -10.08
C VAL A 221 2.72 20.72 -9.38
N GLY A 222 3.51 21.57 -10.04
CA GLY A 222 4.75 22.14 -9.49
C GLY A 222 5.95 21.19 -9.61
N ASN A 223 7.03 21.45 -8.86
CA ASN A 223 8.24 20.65 -8.89
C ASN A 223 8.01 19.25 -8.31
N VAL A 224 7.58 18.31 -9.15
CA VAL A 224 7.53 16.89 -8.80
C VAL A 224 8.97 16.42 -8.51
N ARG A 225 9.25 16.08 -7.24
CA ARG A 225 10.41 15.27 -6.86
C ARG A 225 10.01 13.81 -7.07
N ILE A 226 10.28 13.29 -8.26
CA ILE A 226 10.24 11.85 -8.47
C ILE A 226 11.65 11.33 -8.27
N GLU A 227 11.84 10.50 -7.26
CA GLU A 227 13.05 9.69 -7.13
C GLU A 227 13.08 8.67 -8.28
N PRO A 228 14.24 8.43 -8.94
CA PRO A 228 14.29 7.58 -10.12
C PRO A 228 13.78 6.18 -9.80
N GLN A 229 12.70 5.77 -10.45
CA GLN A 229 12.24 4.39 -10.43
C GLN A 229 13.15 3.57 -11.35
N GLN A 230 14.17 2.93 -10.77
CA GLN A 230 14.89 1.84 -11.45
C GLN A 230 13.98 0.60 -11.49
N GLU A 231 13.86 0.00 -12.68
CA GLU A 231 13.32 -1.35 -12.82
C GLU A 231 14.16 -2.33 -11.99
N GLN A 232 13.43 -3.24 -11.32
CA GLN A 232 13.86 -4.13 -10.24
C GLN A 232 14.33 -3.41 -8.97
N THR A 233 13.38 -2.83 -8.24
CA THR A 233 13.57 -2.65 -6.79
C THR A 233 13.76 -4.03 -6.17
N THR A 234 14.96 -4.32 -5.68
CA THR A 234 15.07 -5.16 -4.49
C THR A 234 14.11 -4.55 -3.48
N VAL A 235 12.99 -5.23 -3.23
CA VAL A 235 12.02 -4.84 -2.19
C VAL A 235 12.82 -4.56 -0.93
N ALA A 236 12.66 -3.39 -0.33
CA ALA A 236 13.32 -3.10 0.94
C ALA A 236 12.86 -4.16 1.93
N THR A 237 13.73 -5.10 2.26
CA THR A 237 13.37 -6.26 3.07
C THR A 237 12.96 -5.79 4.45
N VAL A 238 11.80 -6.22 4.90
CA VAL A 238 11.31 -5.94 6.25
C VAL A 238 11.89 -7.01 7.16
N SER A 239 12.48 -6.62 8.29
CA SER A 239 13.00 -7.60 9.24
C SER A 239 11.85 -8.44 9.80
N GLY A 240 12.01 -9.76 9.75
CA GLY A 240 10.94 -10.70 10.05
C GLY A 240 9.84 -10.78 8.98
N GLY A 241 10.06 -10.18 7.80
CA GLY A 241 9.18 -10.19 6.65
C GLY A 241 9.17 -11.52 5.87
N VAL A 242 8.47 -11.52 4.73
CA VAL A 242 8.22 -12.72 3.92
C VAL A 242 9.51 -13.26 3.29
N SER A 243 10.43 -12.40 2.90
CA SER A 243 11.71 -12.76 2.27
C SER A 243 12.65 -13.47 3.25
N GLU A 244 12.60 -13.09 4.53
CA GLU A 244 13.42 -13.69 5.59
C GLU A 244 12.83 -15.03 6.08
N ASN A 245 11.51 -15.08 6.25
CA ASN A 245 10.81 -16.21 6.89
C ASN A 245 10.12 -17.17 5.92
N GLY A 246 9.81 -16.74 4.70
CA GLY A 246 9.15 -17.57 3.70
C GLY A 246 7.77 -18.07 4.14
N GLN A 247 7.47 -19.32 3.78
CA GLN A 247 6.17 -19.94 4.07
C GLN A 247 6.05 -20.25 5.57
N LEU A 248 5.07 -19.62 6.21
CA LEU A 248 4.77 -19.90 7.61
C LEU A 248 4.10 -21.26 7.80
N LYS A 249 4.32 -21.86 8.97
CA LYS A 249 3.69 -23.10 9.42
C LYS A 249 3.48 -23.09 10.94
N VAL A 250 2.47 -23.81 11.41
CA VAL A 250 2.23 -23.98 12.86
C VAL A 250 2.89 -25.26 13.33
N VAL A 251 3.79 -25.15 14.30
CA VAL A 251 4.50 -26.28 14.92
C VAL A 251 4.23 -26.29 16.42
N GLY A 252 3.48 -27.29 16.88
CA GLY A 252 2.98 -27.29 18.25
C GLY A 252 2.07 -26.09 18.49
N THR A 253 2.45 -25.23 19.44
CA THR A 253 1.73 -23.98 19.75
C THR A 253 2.33 -22.74 19.09
N GLN A 254 3.40 -22.91 18.30
CA GLN A 254 4.19 -21.80 17.78
C GLN A 254 3.98 -21.60 16.28
N LEU A 255 4.02 -20.32 15.87
CA LEU A 255 4.17 -19.95 14.47
C LEU A 255 5.65 -20.03 14.11
N CYS A 256 5.97 -20.74 13.02
CA CYS A 256 7.33 -20.95 12.56
C CYS A 256 7.50 -20.56 11.10
N ASN A 257 8.73 -20.20 10.73
CA ASN A 257 9.13 -19.92 9.35
C ASN A 257 9.30 -21.22 8.53
N GLU A 258 9.67 -21.09 7.26
CA GLU A 258 9.82 -22.25 6.37
C GLU A 258 10.89 -23.25 6.85
N LYS A 259 11.90 -22.77 7.59
CA LYS A 259 12.97 -23.56 8.22
C LYS A 259 12.53 -24.24 9.53
N GLY A 260 11.38 -23.88 10.09
CA GLY A 260 10.88 -24.41 11.36
C GLY A 260 11.30 -23.62 12.60
N GLU A 261 11.91 -22.45 12.42
CA GLU A 261 12.30 -21.55 13.51
C GLU A 261 11.10 -20.70 13.94
N VAL A 262 10.95 -20.46 15.25
CA VAL A 262 9.83 -19.68 15.79
C VAL A 262 9.89 -18.22 15.30
N VAL A 263 8.76 -17.69 14.83
CA VAL A 263 8.61 -16.30 14.41
C VAL A 263 7.55 -15.60 15.24
N VAL A 264 7.72 -14.29 15.40
CA VAL A 264 6.70 -13.42 16.01
C VAL A 264 6.39 -12.31 15.02
N LEU A 265 5.16 -12.31 14.51
CA LEU A 265 4.65 -11.22 13.70
C LEU A 265 4.14 -10.10 14.61
N ARG A 266 4.46 -8.84 14.27
CA ARG A 266 4.08 -7.64 15.01
C ARG A 266 3.64 -6.59 14.01
N GLY A 267 2.44 -6.05 14.19
CA GLY A 267 1.87 -5.18 13.17
C GLY A 267 0.69 -4.32 13.60
N MET A 268 0.11 -3.65 12.62
CA MET A 268 -1.11 -2.88 12.75
C MET A 268 -2.29 -3.59 12.08
N SER A 269 -3.47 -3.46 12.67
CA SER A 269 -4.73 -3.62 11.96
C SER A 269 -5.14 -2.28 11.35
N SER A 270 -5.66 -2.29 10.13
CA SER A 270 -6.52 -1.20 9.68
C SER A 270 -7.73 -1.09 10.61
N HIS A 271 -8.36 0.08 10.66
CA HIS A 271 -9.77 0.14 11.02
C HIS A 271 -10.60 -0.39 9.83
N GLY A 272 -11.93 -0.42 9.93
CA GLY A 272 -12.81 -0.79 8.82
C GLY A 272 -12.47 -0.08 7.51
N LEU A 273 -12.17 -0.88 6.49
CA LEU A 273 -11.72 -0.43 5.17
C LEU A 273 -12.74 0.45 4.43
N GLN A 274 -14.03 0.31 4.75
CA GLN A 274 -15.10 1.15 4.22
C GLN A 274 -15.07 2.59 4.76
N TRP A 275 -14.40 2.82 5.88
CA TRP A 275 -14.32 4.14 6.54
C TRP A 275 -12.94 4.78 6.45
N PHE A 276 -11.87 3.99 6.56
CA PHE A 276 -10.50 4.50 6.62
C PHE A 276 -9.57 3.90 5.55
N PRO A 277 -9.98 3.84 4.26
CA PRO A 277 -9.17 3.24 3.20
C PRO A 277 -7.86 4.00 2.90
N GLN A 278 -7.78 5.28 3.25
CA GLN A 278 -6.62 6.13 2.98
C GLN A 278 -5.35 5.68 3.71
N PHE A 279 -5.48 5.00 4.86
CA PHE A 279 -4.34 4.56 5.67
C PHE A 279 -3.82 3.16 5.29
N VAL A 280 -4.34 2.58 4.21
CA VAL A 280 -3.86 1.31 3.63
C VAL A 280 -3.36 1.47 2.20
N SER A 281 -2.95 2.68 1.81
CA SER A 281 -2.23 2.91 0.55
C SER A 281 -0.85 2.23 0.58
N ASN A 282 -0.26 2.02 -0.61
CA ASN A 282 1.07 1.42 -0.71
C ASN A 282 2.13 2.17 0.11
N ASP A 283 2.15 3.49 0.01
CA ASP A 283 3.15 4.31 0.69
C ASP A 283 2.96 4.29 2.20
N TYR A 284 1.72 4.24 2.67
CA TYR A 284 1.43 4.14 4.09
C TYR A 284 1.82 2.77 4.66
N ILE A 285 1.50 1.68 3.95
CA ILE A 285 1.94 0.32 4.30
C ILE A 285 3.47 0.24 4.36
N LYS A 286 4.15 0.78 3.33
CA LYS A 286 5.61 0.85 3.28
C LYS A 286 6.18 1.64 4.46
N ALA A 287 5.56 2.76 4.83
CA ALA A 287 6.00 3.56 5.97
C ALA A 287 5.81 2.82 7.31
N VAL A 288 4.73 2.06 7.47
CA VAL A 288 4.52 1.20 8.65
C VAL A 288 5.58 0.10 8.72
N GLY A 289 5.85 -0.58 7.61
CA GLY A 289 6.91 -1.60 7.51
C GLY A 289 8.31 -1.04 7.80
N ALA A 290 8.62 0.17 7.32
CA ALA A 290 9.88 0.85 7.60
C ALA A 290 10.11 1.14 9.10
N ARG A 291 9.05 1.17 9.90
CA ARG A 291 9.11 1.33 11.36
C ARG A 291 9.20 0.00 12.13
N GLY A 292 9.26 -1.13 11.40
CA GLY A 292 9.56 -2.45 11.95
C GLY A 292 8.38 -3.40 12.03
N ALA A 293 7.17 -2.98 11.65
CA ALA A 293 6.06 -3.91 11.50
C ALA A 293 6.40 -4.92 10.40
N ASN A 294 6.03 -6.19 10.59
CA ASN A 294 6.24 -7.25 9.60
C ASN A 294 4.94 -7.96 9.18
N VAL A 295 3.80 -7.51 9.72
CA VAL A 295 2.46 -7.93 9.31
C VAL A 295 1.52 -6.72 9.27
N MET A 296 0.57 -6.73 8.33
CA MET A 296 -0.59 -5.85 8.32
C MET A 296 -1.86 -6.69 8.36
N ARG A 297 -2.84 -6.29 9.18
CA ARG A 297 -4.18 -6.85 9.17
C ARG A 297 -5.15 -5.90 8.50
N PHE A 298 -6.01 -6.43 7.64
CA PHE A 298 -6.95 -5.63 6.85
C PHE A 298 -8.39 -6.01 7.22
N ALA A 299 -8.96 -5.22 8.14
CA ALA A 299 -10.30 -5.42 8.70
C ALA A 299 -11.39 -5.08 7.69
N MET A 300 -11.84 -6.08 6.92
CA MET A 300 -12.96 -5.95 6.00
C MET A 300 -14.25 -6.31 6.73
N TYR A 301 -14.90 -5.29 7.31
CA TYR A 301 -16.21 -5.47 7.94
C TYR A 301 -17.17 -6.14 6.98
N THR A 302 -17.97 -7.05 7.49
CA THR A 302 -19.03 -7.75 6.74
C THR A 302 -20.28 -6.89 6.70
N ASP A 303 -20.74 -6.46 7.87
CA ASP A 303 -21.86 -5.55 8.08
C ASP A 303 -21.36 -4.10 8.30
N GLU A 304 -22.17 -3.20 8.86
CA GLU A 304 -21.81 -1.81 9.16
C GLU A 304 -21.33 -1.02 7.93
N ASN A 305 -22.06 -1.18 6.82
CA ASN A 305 -21.70 -0.66 5.49
C ASN A 305 -20.44 -1.31 4.88
N GLY A 306 -20.04 -2.47 5.41
CA GLY A 306 -18.97 -3.32 4.92
C GLY A 306 -19.37 -4.16 3.73
N TYR A 307 -18.67 -5.28 3.54
CA TYR A 307 -18.68 -6.08 2.33
C TYR A 307 -20.08 -6.50 1.86
N ILE A 308 -20.99 -6.88 2.76
CA ILE A 308 -22.33 -7.38 2.40
C ILE A 308 -23.19 -6.32 1.72
N SER A 309 -23.05 -5.06 2.13
CA SER A 309 -23.78 -3.94 1.50
C SER A 309 -22.93 -3.14 0.51
N ASN A 310 -21.62 -3.35 0.51
CA ASN A 310 -20.65 -2.68 -0.33
C ASN A 310 -19.54 -3.65 -0.77
N HIS A 311 -19.80 -4.47 -1.78
CA HIS A 311 -18.85 -5.47 -2.28
C HIS A 311 -17.54 -4.84 -2.80
N SER A 312 -17.53 -3.54 -3.15
CA SER A 312 -16.34 -2.85 -3.66
C SER A 312 -15.20 -2.73 -2.64
N VAL A 313 -15.50 -2.85 -1.34
CA VAL A 313 -14.47 -2.85 -0.28
C VAL A 313 -13.46 -3.99 -0.44
N LYS A 314 -13.84 -5.08 -1.11
CA LYS A 314 -12.93 -6.17 -1.51
C LYS A 314 -11.81 -5.69 -2.44
N ASN A 315 -12.06 -4.68 -3.27
CA ASN A 315 -11.02 -4.11 -4.15
C ASN A 315 -9.98 -3.34 -3.32
N THR A 316 -10.42 -2.60 -2.30
CA THR A 316 -9.53 -1.96 -1.32
C THR A 316 -8.70 -3.00 -0.57
N LEU A 317 -9.35 -4.03 -0.04
CA LEU A 317 -8.70 -5.14 0.66
C LEU A 317 -7.62 -5.80 -0.20
N THR A 318 -7.99 -6.22 -1.41
CA THR A 318 -7.07 -6.96 -2.30
C THR A 318 -5.88 -6.10 -2.73
N THR A 319 -6.11 -4.83 -3.02
CA THR A 319 -5.02 -3.87 -3.32
C THR A 319 -4.08 -3.71 -2.12
N ALA A 320 -4.63 -3.59 -0.91
CA ALA A 320 -3.83 -3.45 0.32
C ALA A 320 -3.01 -4.73 0.63
N VAL A 321 -3.58 -5.91 0.41
CA VAL A 321 -2.88 -7.21 0.54
C VAL A 321 -1.72 -7.30 -0.47
N ASP A 322 -1.99 -6.98 -1.74
CA ASP A 322 -0.96 -6.98 -2.79
C ASP A 322 0.19 -6.02 -2.42
N ASN A 323 -0.13 -4.83 -1.90
CA ASN A 323 0.85 -3.84 -1.45
C ASN A 323 1.67 -4.33 -0.25
N ALA A 324 1.04 -4.96 0.76
CA ALA A 324 1.77 -5.50 1.91
C ALA A 324 2.78 -6.58 1.50
N VAL A 325 2.35 -7.54 0.67
CA VAL A 325 3.22 -8.60 0.15
C VAL A 325 4.35 -8.00 -0.71
N ALA A 326 4.05 -7.00 -1.55
CA ALA A 326 5.04 -6.32 -2.36
C ALA A 326 6.06 -5.50 -1.55
N ASN A 327 5.72 -5.10 -0.32
CA ASN A 327 6.61 -4.46 0.65
C ASN A 327 7.18 -5.43 1.69
N ASP A 328 7.24 -6.73 1.35
CA ASP A 328 7.86 -7.78 2.18
C ASP A 328 7.19 -8.01 3.55
N MET A 329 5.91 -7.63 3.69
CA MET A 329 5.12 -7.85 4.90
C MET A 329 4.15 -9.03 4.72
N TYR A 330 3.83 -9.71 5.82
CA TYR A 330 2.68 -10.61 5.86
C TYR A 330 1.37 -9.80 5.85
N ALA A 331 0.30 -10.36 5.28
CA ALA A 331 -1.00 -9.74 5.16
C ALA A 331 -2.09 -10.67 5.73
N ILE A 332 -2.86 -10.18 6.71
CA ILE A 332 -4.03 -10.88 7.24
C ILE A 332 -5.27 -10.36 6.53
N ILE A 333 -5.93 -11.27 5.80
CA ILE A 333 -7.25 -11.07 5.21
C ILE A 333 -8.28 -11.39 6.28
N ASP A 334 -8.92 -10.36 6.83
CA ASP A 334 -9.85 -10.50 7.94
C ASP A 334 -11.31 -10.32 7.47
N TRP A 335 -12.08 -11.40 7.59
CA TRP A 335 -13.53 -11.40 7.46
C TRP A 335 -14.13 -10.90 8.77
N HIS A 336 -14.30 -9.58 8.83
CA HIS A 336 -14.45 -8.86 10.08
C HIS A 336 -15.91 -8.84 10.55
N ILE A 337 -16.40 -9.97 11.06
CA ILE A 337 -17.68 -10.05 11.77
C ILE A 337 -17.61 -9.29 13.10
N LEU A 338 -18.68 -8.59 13.43
CA LEU A 338 -18.84 -7.88 14.70
C LEU A 338 -20.33 -7.73 15.06
N SER A 339 -21.05 -6.80 14.44
CA SER A 339 -22.48 -6.58 14.72
C SER A 339 -23.38 -7.73 14.25
N ASP A 340 -22.94 -8.44 13.21
CA ASP A 340 -23.57 -9.64 12.66
C ASP A 340 -23.37 -10.89 13.55
N GLY A 341 -22.45 -10.83 14.52
CA GLY A 341 -22.36 -11.65 15.73
C GLY A 341 -22.06 -13.13 15.53
N ASN A 342 -22.92 -13.85 14.81
CA ASN A 342 -22.77 -15.26 14.49
C ASN A 342 -22.10 -15.42 13.12
N PRO A 343 -20.94 -16.11 13.00
CA PRO A 343 -20.28 -16.33 11.70
C PRO A 343 -21.16 -17.11 10.70
N MET A 344 -22.19 -17.81 11.18
CA MET A 344 -23.16 -18.50 10.30
C MET A 344 -24.04 -17.55 9.50
N THR A 345 -24.20 -16.29 9.91
CA THR A 345 -25.11 -15.30 9.29
C THR A 345 -24.83 -15.12 7.79
N TYR A 346 -23.56 -14.94 7.43
CA TYR A 346 -23.11 -14.73 6.04
C TYR A 346 -22.14 -15.82 5.58
N LYS A 347 -22.40 -17.07 5.99
CA LYS A 347 -21.49 -18.19 5.73
C LYS A 347 -21.28 -18.46 4.23
N ASN A 348 -22.33 -18.33 3.43
CA ASN A 348 -22.24 -18.61 2.00
C ASN A 348 -21.39 -17.55 1.29
N GLU A 349 -21.59 -16.29 1.64
CA GLU A 349 -20.82 -15.15 1.16
C GLU A 349 -19.35 -15.26 1.59
N ALA A 350 -19.11 -15.64 2.85
CA ALA A 350 -17.76 -15.91 3.35
C ALA A 350 -17.08 -17.05 2.57
N LYS A 351 -17.82 -18.12 2.27
CA LYS A 351 -17.32 -19.26 1.50
C LYS A 351 -16.92 -18.86 0.09
N GLU A 352 -17.76 -18.11 -0.62
CA GLU A 352 -17.46 -17.59 -1.95
C GLU A 352 -16.25 -16.64 -1.92
N PHE A 353 -16.23 -15.72 -0.94
CA PHE A 353 -15.13 -14.79 -0.74
C PHE A 353 -13.81 -15.51 -0.49
N PHE A 354 -13.76 -16.46 0.45
CA PHE A 354 -12.54 -17.19 0.78
C PHE A 354 -12.10 -18.14 -0.33
N ALA A 355 -13.02 -18.70 -1.12
CA ALA A 355 -12.66 -19.43 -2.34
C ALA A 355 -11.92 -18.52 -3.32
N GLU A 356 -12.43 -17.31 -3.58
CA GLU A 356 -11.80 -16.33 -4.46
C GLU A 356 -10.43 -15.87 -3.93
N MET A 357 -10.34 -15.53 -2.63
CA MET A 357 -9.08 -15.09 -2.03
C MET A 357 -8.03 -16.22 -2.00
N ALA A 358 -8.42 -17.45 -1.67
CA ALA A 358 -7.52 -18.60 -1.71
C ALA A 358 -7.06 -18.90 -3.14
N GLN A 359 -7.96 -18.81 -4.13
CA GLN A 359 -7.59 -18.98 -5.54
C GLN A 359 -6.62 -17.90 -6.03
N LYS A 360 -6.85 -16.62 -5.67
CA LYS A 360 -5.98 -15.49 -6.03
C LYS A 360 -4.59 -15.64 -5.41
N TYR A 361 -4.52 -15.98 -4.12
CA TYR A 361 -3.28 -15.94 -3.35
C TYR A 361 -2.58 -17.29 -3.14
N LYS A 362 -3.03 -18.37 -3.79
CA LYS A 362 -2.45 -19.73 -3.65
C LYS A 362 -0.93 -19.87 -3.79
N ASN A 363 -0.27 -18.92 -4.46
CA ASN A 363 1.19 -18.92 -4.66
C ASN A 363 1.91 -17.92 -3.74
N SER A 364 1.18 -17.17 -2.92
CA SER A 364 1.74 -16.21 -1.98
C SER A 364 2.15 -16.89 -0.69
N LYS A 365 3.39 -16.66 -0.26
CA LYS A 365 3.87 -17.06 1.07
C LYS A 365 3.44 -16.07 2.18
N GLY A 366 2.93 -14.90 1.80
CA GLY A 366 2.69 -13.76 2.68
C GLY A 366 1.26 -13.62 3.19
N VAL A 367 0.32 -14.46 2.75
CA VAL A 367 -1.11 -14.30 3.08
C VAL A 367 -1.55 -15.22 4.21
N ILE A 368 -2.30 -14.66 5.15
CA ILE A 368 -2.93 -15.31 6.30
C ILE A 368 -4.43 -15.02 6.23
N TYR A 369 -5.28 -16.01 6.54
CA TYR A 369 -6.73 -15.86 6.48
C TYR A 369 -7.33 -15.85 7.88
N GLU A 370 -7.95 -14.75 8.30
CA GLU A 370 -8.75 -14.69 9.53
C GLU A 370 -10.23 -14.81 9.15
N ILE A 371 -10.80 -15.98 9.43
CA ILE A 371 -12.09 -16.37 8.81
C ILE A 371 -13.30 -15.81 9.53
N CYS A 372 -13.15 -15.39 10.79
CA CYS A 372 -14.17 -14.68 11.53
C CYS A 372 -13.48 -13.89 12.64
N ASN A 373 -13.60 -12.56 12.59
CA ASN A 373 -13.10 -11.64 13.60
C ASN A 373 -13.69 -11.97 14.98
N GLU A 374 -14.86 -11.47 15.36
CA GLU A 374 -15.36 -11.55 16.74
C GLU A 374 -16.72 -12.26 16.84
N PRO A 375 -16.76 -13.61 16.83
CA PRO A 375 -17.96 -14.33 17.19
C PRO A 375 -18.47 -13.90 18.58
N ASN A 376 -19.71 -13.39 18.64
CA ASN A 376 -20.27 -12.86 19.88
C ASN A 376 -21.81 -13.02 19.98
N GLY A 377 -22.37 -12.57 21.10
CA GLY A 377 -23.78 -12.75 21.42
C GLY A 377 -24.08 -14.17 21.93
N ASN A 378 -25.32 -14.63 21.70
CA ASN A 378 -25.79 -15.94 22.15
C ASN A 378 -25.40 -17.06 21.18
N ILE A 379 -24.09 -17.30 21.06
CA ILE A 379 -23.50 -18.33 20.19
C ILE A 379 -22.57 -19.25 20.98
N SER A 380 -22.19 -20.38 20.40
CA SER A 380 -21.26 -21.33 21.02
C SER A 380 -20.22 -21.86 20.03
N TRP A 381 -19.08 -22.29 20.56
CA TRP A 381 -18.03 -22.91 19.76
C TRP A 381 -18.54 -24.12 18.97
N SER A 382 -19.18 -25.08 19.64
CA SER A 382 -19.54 -26.37 19.04
C SER A 382 -20.71 -26.31 18.07
N LYS A 383 -21.63 -25.35 18.20
CA LYS A 383 -22.82 -25.24 17.34
C LYS A 383 -22.64 -24.28 16.18
N ASP A 384 -21.86 -23.22 16.37
CA ASP A 384 -21.83 -22.09 15.44
C ASP A 384 -20.43 -21.95 14.83
N VAL A 385 -19.42 -21.71 15.67
CA VAL A 385 -18.09 -21.29 15.20
C VAL A 385 -17.29 -22.44 14.60
N LYS A 386 -17.24 -23.60 15.26
CA LYS A 386 -16.50 -24.77 14.77
C LYS A 386 -17.09 -25.31 13.45
N PRO A 387 -18.41 -25.53 13.30
CA PRO A 387 -18.98 -25.97 12.02
C PRO A 387 -18.76 -24.96 10.89
N TYR A 388 -18.86 -23.66 11.19
CA TYR A 388 -18.49 -22.61 10.24
C TYR A 388 -17.01 -22.75 9.81
N ALA A 389 -16.11 -22.83 10.78
CA ALA A 389 -14.68 -22.89 10.52
C ALA A 389 -14.29 -24.11 9.69
N GLU A 390 -14.85 -25.29 9.98
CA GLU A 390 -14.60 -26.51 9.20
C GLU A 390 -14.98 -26.33 7.73
N GLU A 391 -16.11 -25.68 7.44
CA GLU A 391 -16.55 -25.45 6.06
C GLU A 391 -15.66 -24.44 5.31
N ILE A 392 -15.31 -23.32 5.95
CA ILE A 392 -14.46 -22.29 5.35
C ILE A 392 -13.02 -22.78 5.19
N ILE A 393 -12.48 -23.50 6.18
CA ILE A 393 -11.15 -24.12 6.09
C ILE A 393 -11.09 -25.08 4.91
N ASN A 394 -12.07 -25.98 4.76
CA ASN A 394 -12.11 -26.91 3.63
C ASN A 394 -12.17 -26.18 2.28
N THR A 395 -12.86 -25.04 2.24
CA THR A 395 -12.95 -24.19 1.05
C THR A 395 -11.59 -23.57 0.70
N ILE A 396 -10.91 -22.96 1.67
CA ILE A 396 -9.56 -22.40 1.48
C ILE A 396 -8.58 -23.50 1.05
N ARG A 397 -8.61 -24.65 1.73
CA ARG A 397 -7.72 -25.79 1.49
C ARG A 397 -7.86 -26.42 0.11
N THR A 398 -8.96 -26.16 -0.60
CA THR A 398 -9.12 -26.58 -2.01
C THR A 398 -8.12 -25.87 -2.93
N TYR A 399 -7.70 -24.65 -2.59
CA TYR A 399 -6.76 -23.85 -3.39
C TYR A 399 -5.40 -23.66 -2.72
N ASP A 400 -5.38 -23.53 -1.39
CA ASP A 400 -4.17 -23.36 -0.59
C ASP A 400 -4.14 -24.36 0.58
N SER A 401 -3.48 -25.49 0.34
CA SER A 401 -3.33 -26.58 1.31
C SER A 401 -2.45 -26.23 2.51
N ASN A 402 -1.66 -25.15 2.44
CA ASN A 402 -0.69 -24.77 3.47
C ASN A 402 -0.96 -23.42 4.14
N ALA A 403 -1.97 -22.65 3.69
CA ALA A 403 -2.43 -21.42 4.31
C ALA A 403 -2.40 -21.44 5.85
N ILE A 404 -1.94 -20.35 6.47
CA ILE A 404 -2.21 -20.09 7.88
C ILE A 404 -3.64 -19.57 7.99
N ILE A 405 -4.44 -20.21 8.84
CA ILE A 405 -5.83 -19.83 9.07
C ILE A 405 -6.02 -19.49 10.54
N LEU A 406 -6.44 -18.26 10.81
CA LEU A 406 -6.82 -17.75 12.12
C LEU A 406 -8.32 -17.90 12.30
N VAL A 407 -8.74 -18.46 13.43
CA VAL A 407 -10.15 -18.76 13.72
C VAL A 407 -10.56 -18.04 15.00
N GLY A 408 -11.56 -17.17 14.89
CA GLY A 408 -12.19 -16.53 16.03
C GLY A 408 -12.93 -17.51 16.93
N ASN A 409 -13.27 -17.10 18.15
CA ASN A 409 -14.01 -17.89 19.12
C ASN A 409 -15.02 -17.01 19.88
N PRO A 410 -16.03 -17.61 20.55
CA PRO A 410 -17.06 -16.85 21.24
C PRO A 410 -16.54 -15.82 22.25
N GLN A 411 -17.43 -14.93 22.65
CA GLN A 411 -17.15 -13.85 23.61
C GLN A 411 -16.08 -12.87 23.11
N TRP A 412 -16.18 -12.45 21.83
CA TRP A 412 -15.23 -11.52 21.22
C TRP A 412 -13.78 -12.04 21.31
N ASN A 413 -13.58 -13.31 20.93
CA ASN A 413 -12.30 -14.03 20.99
C ASN A 413 -11.69 -14.18 22.39
N GLN A 414 -12.53 -14.46 23.40
CA GLN A 414 -12.06 -14.65 24.76
C GLN A 414 -12.32 -16.07 25.27
N ASP A 415 -13.14 -16.88 24.62
CA ASP A 415 -13.49 -18.24 25.04
C ASP A 415 -12.57 -19.33 24.44
N LEU A 416 -11.28 -19.26 24.78
CA LEU A 416 -10.32 -20.31 24.43
C LEU A 416 -10.56 -21.64 25.20
N ASP A 417 -11.28 -21.61 26.32
CA ASP A 417 -11.55 -22.82 27.10
C ASP A 417 -12.48 -23.78 26.33
N SER A 418 -13.47 -23.25 25.61
CA SER A 418 -14.29 -24.05 24.68
C SER A 418 -13.48 -24.62 23.52
N VAL A 419 -12.45 -23.92 23.04
CA VAL A 419 -11.52 -24.43 22.01
C VAL A 419 -10.65 -25.56 22.56
N VAL A 420 -10.13 -25.42 23.79
CA VAL A 420 -9.36 -26.47 24.47
C VAL A 420 -10.20 -27.75 24.58
N ALA A 421 -11.48 -27.61 24.92
CA ALA A 421 -12.39 -28.75 25.04
C ALA A 421 -12.69 -29.45 23.71
N ASP A 422 -12.71 -28.72 22.59
CA ASP A 422 -13.17 -29.26 21.30
C ASP A 422 -12.44 -28.64 20.08
N ARG A 423 -11.11 -28.75 20.05
CA ARG A 423 -10.25 -28.19 18.98
C ARG A 423 -10.63 -28.66 17.57
N LEU A 424 -10.38 -27.81 16.58
CA LEU A 424 -10.36 -28.19 15.16
C LEU A 424 -9.24 -29.20 14.89
N SER A 425 -9.47 -30.03 13.88
CA SER A 425 -8.46 -30.91 13.29
C SER A 425 -7.79 -30.24 12.09
N GLY A 426 -6.57 -30.68 11.76
CA GLY A 426 -5.80 -30.13 10.64
C GLY A 426 -4.56 -29.35 11.09
N ASN A 427 -3.82 -28.87 10.10
CA ASN A 427 -2.55 -28.16 10.27
C ASN A 427 -2.73 -26.68 9.97
N ASN A 428 -1.76 -25.87 10.44
CA ASN A 428 -1.68 -24.44 10.14
C ASN A 428 -2.95 -23.66 10.55
N ILE A 429 -3.58 -24.08 11.64
CA ILE A 429 -4.72 -23.39 12.27
C ILE A 429 -4.22 -22.76 13.56
N MET A 430 -4.54 -21.50 13.78
CA MET A 430 -4.35 -20.81 15.07
C MET A 430 -5.67 -20.19 15.51
N TYR A 431 -5.84 -19.99 16.81
CA TYR A 431 -7.05 -19.40 17.38
C TYR A 431 -6.76 -17.98 17.85
N THR A 432 -7.66 -17.06 17.54
CA THR A 432 -7.44 -15.66 17.88
C THR A 432 -7.78 -15.40 19.35
N CYS A 433 -7.11 -14.44 19.96
CA CYS A 433 -7.54 -13.91 21.25
C CYS A 433 -7.42 -12.40 21.25
N HIS A 434 -8.53 -11.70 21.50
CA HIS A 434 -8.56 -10.23 21.46
C HIS A 434 -8.55 -9.66 22.86
N PHE A 435 -7.81 -8.56 23.05
CA PHE A 435 -7.78 -7.89 24.34
C PHE A 435 -7.73 -6.36 24.22
N TYR A 436 -8.26 -5.68 25.22
CA TYR A 436 -8.17 -4.23 25.37
C TYR A 436 -7.65 -3.95 26.77
N ALA A 437 -6.53 -3.24 26.87
CA ALA A 437 -5.76 -3.12 28.11
C ALA A 437 -6.52 -2.46 29.27
N GLY A 438 -7.56 -1.66 28.98
CA GLY A 438 -8.44 -1.09 29.99
C GLY A 438 -9.44 -2.07 30.61
N THR A 439 -9.65 -3.23 30.01
CA THR A 439 -10.71 -4.17 30.40
C THR A 439 -10.15 -5.56 30.72
N HIS A 440 -9.21 -6.05 29.92
CA HIS A 440 -8.73 -7.42 29.96
C HIS A 440 -7.34 -7.46 30.60
N THR A 441 -7.20 -8.23 31.69
CA THR A 441 -6.01 -8.19 32.55
C THR A 441 -5.40 -9.59 32.73
N GLN A 442 -4.99 -9.94 33.95
CA GLN A 442 -4.31 -11.20 34.24
C GLN A 442 -5.14 -12.44 33.89
N TRP A 443 -6.45 -12.39 34.15
CA TRP A 443 -7.32 -13.54 33.93
C TRP A 443 -7.33 -14.03 32.47
N LEU A 444 -7.24 -13.12 31.49
CA LEU A 444 -7.22 -13.49 30.08
C LEU A 444 -5.83 -13.99 29.66
N ARG A 445 -4.75 -13.46 30.25
CA ARG A 445 -3.40 -14.05 30.10
C ARG A 445 -3.34 -15.48 30.65
N ASP A 446 -3.97 -15.73 31.80
CA ASP A 446 -4.04 -17.07 32.38
C ASP A 446 -4.81 -18.02 31.48
N ARG A 447 -5.89 -17.55 30.83
CA ARG A 447 -6.64 -18.32 29.84
C ARG A 447 -5.82 -18.65 28.59
N ILE A 448 -5.07 -17.69 28.04
CA ILE A 448 -4.12 -17.96 26.94
C ILE A 448 -3.06 -18.97 27.39
N THR A 449 -2.53 -18.85 28.61
CA THR A 449 -1.56 -19.80 29.16
C THR A 449 -2.17 -21.21 29.26
N ASN A 450 -3.42 -21.33 29.70
CA ASN A 450 -4.14 -22.60 29.72
C ASN A 450 -4.28 -23.19 28.31
N ALA A 451 -4.65 -22.38 27.32
CA ALA A 451 -4.75 -22.81 25.93
C ALA A 451 -3.41 -23.33 25.38
N LEU A 452 -2.32 -22.58 25.58
CA LEU A 452 -0.97 -23.00 25.17
C LEU A 452 -0.54 -24.30 25.86
N ASN A 453 -0.79 -24.45 27.15
CA ASN A 453 -0.47 -25.68 27.90
C ASN A 453 -1.24 -26.91 27.39
N ASN A 454 -2.41 -26.70 26.78
CA ASN A 454 -3.22 -27.74 26.15
C ASN A 454 -2.97 -27.88 24.63
N GLY A 455 -1.88 -27.29 24.11
CA GLY A 455 -1.48 -27.45 22.72
C GLY A 455 -2.31 -26.63 21.73
N ILE A 456 -2.98 -25.56 22.19
CA ILE A 456 -3.73 -24.64 21.33
C ILE A 456 -2.81 -23.48 20.90
N PRO A 457 -2.45 -23.36 19.60
CA PRO A 457 -1.70 -22.23 19.08
C PRO A 457 -2.57 -20.96 19.08
N VAL A 458 -2.05 -19.86 19.64
CA VAL A 458 -2.78 -18.59 19.80
C VAL A 458 -2.11 -17.47 19.00
N PHE A 459 -2.92 -16.64 18.34
CA PHE A 459 -2.52 -15.40 17.67
C PHE A 459 -3.37 -14.25 18.24
N VAL A 460 -2.79 -13.08 18.55
CA VAL A 460 -3.57 -11.92 19.00
C VAL A 460 -3.82 -11.00 17.79
N SER A 461 -4.78 -11.36 16.93
CA SER A 461 -5.00 -10.63 15.67
C SER A 461 -5.58 -9.24 15.87
N GLU A 462 -6.11 -8.96 17.06
CA GLU A 462 -6.52 -7.62 17.45
C GLU A 462 -6.26 -7.36 18.93
N TRP A 463 -5.72 -6.18 19.24
CA TRP A 463 -5.71 -5.66 20.61
C TRP A 463 -5.60 -4.14 20.67
N GLY A 464 -6.17 -3.52 21.71
CA GLY A 464 -6.14 -2.07 21.92
C GLY A 464 -5.44 -1.64 23.22
N THR A 465 -4.85 -0.44 23.20
CA THR A 465 -4.31 0.22 24.41
C THR A 465 -5.40 0.82 25.30
N SER A 466 -6.62 0.91 24.78
CA SER A 466 -7.82 1.49 25.39
C SER A 466 -8.64 0.48 26.18
N SER A 467 -9.82 0.87 26.66
CA SER A 467 -10.90 -0.03 27.05
C SER A 467 -11.54 -0.69 25.82
N ALA A 468 -12.36 -1.72 26.05
CA ALA A 468 -13.00 -2.53 25.01
C ALA A 468 -13.98 -1.78 24.07
N ASP A 469 -14.36 -0.55 24.41
CA ASP A 469 -15.14 0.34 23.56
C ASP A 469 -14.27 1.17 22.58
N GLY A 470 -12.96 0.91 22.52
CA GLY A 470 -11.99 1.71 21.76
C GLY A 470 -11.60 3.03 22.43
N ASN A 471 -12.09 3.30 23.66
CA ASN A 471 -11.92 4.58 24.33
C ASN A 471 -11.55 4.42 25.82
N GLY A 472 -11.77 5.46 26.64
CA GLY A 472 -11.53 5.40 28.08
C GLY A 472 -10.09 5.68 28.52
N GLY A 473 -9.23 6.13 27.60
CA GLY A 473 -7.84 6.50 27.89
C GLY A 473 -6.83 5.38 27.67
N VAL A 474 -5.53 5.73 27.62
CA VAL A 474 -4.45 4.80 27.30
C VAL A 474 -3.95 4.09 28.57
N PHE A 475 -4.13 2.77 28.64
CA PHE A 475 -3.79 1.96 29.81
C PHE A 475 -2.37 1.40 29.76
N THR A 476 -1.38 2.31 29.75
CA THR A 476 0.05 2.02 29.51
C THR A 476 0.62 0.86 30.35
N ASP A 477 0.34 0.83 31.67
CA ASP A 477 0.90 -0.20 32.56
C ASP A 477 0.41 -1.60 32.20
N GLU A 478 -0.90 -1.74 31.90
CA GLU A 478 -1.47 -3.03 31.51
C GLU A 478 -1.06 -3.40 30.09
N THR A 479 -0.98 -2.44 29.16
CA THR A 479 -0.40 -2.64 27.82
C THR A 479 1.01 -3.22 27.90
N ASN A 480 1.88 -2.69 28.76
CA ASN A 480 3.24 -3.20 28.92
C ASN A 480 3.27 -4.64 29.48
N LYS A 481 2.35 -5.00 30.40
CA LYS A 481 2.23 -6.39 30.88
C LYS A 481 1.84 -7.34 29.75
N TRP A 482 0.90 -6.93 28.90
CA TRP A 482 0.49 -7.71 27.73
C TRP A 482 1.61 -7.89 26.71
N LEU A 483 2.30 -6.81 26.34
CA LEU A 483 3.43 -6.86 25.41
C LEU A 483 4.55 -7.77 25.93
N ASN A 484 4.91 -7.66 27.21
CA ASN A 484 5.90 -8.54 27.83
C ASN A 484 5.45 -10.01 27.85
N TYR A 485 4.18 -10.26 28.16
CA TYR A 485 3.61 -11.61 28.15
C TYR A 485 3.62 -12.22 26.73
N MET A 486 3.18 -11.48 25.71
CA MET A 486 3.21 -11.95 24.32
C MET A 486 4.65 -12.18 23.84
N ALA A 487 5.60 -11.31 24.22
CA ALA A 487 7.02 -11.49 23.91
C ALA A 487 7.66 -12.71 24.59
N ASP A 488 7.27 -13.03 25.82
CA ASP A 488 7.68 -14.23 26.55
C ASP A 488 7.14 -15.50 25.87
N LYS A 489 5.84 -15.49 25.52
CA LYS A 489 5.16 -16.63 24.90
C LYS A 489 5.38 -16.77 23.39
N LYS A 490 6.05 -15.80 22.77
CA LYS A 490 6.26 -15.71 21.31
C LYS A 490 4.94 -15.65 20.52
N ILE A 491 3.97 -14.93 21.06
CA ILE A 491 2.66 -14.74 20.45
C ILE A 491 2.73 -13.57 19.47
N SER A 492 2.32 -13.83 18.23
CA SER A 492 2.18 -12.82 17.18
C SER A 492 0.96 -11.93 17.42
N TRP A 493 1.02 -10.67 17.00
CA TRP A 493 -0.05 -9.71 17.26
C TRP A 493 -0.21 -8.59 16.23
N CYS A 494 -1.43 -8.05 16.12
CA CYS A 494 -1.75 -6.82 15.41
C CYS A 494 -2.54 -5.85 16.31
N ASN A 495 -2.12 -4.58 16.39
CA ASN A 495 -2.79 -3.56 17.21
C ASN A 495 -3.95 -2.87 16.47
N TRP A 496 -5.04 -2.61 17.19
CA TRP A 496 -6.19 -1.79 16.77
C TRP A 496 -6.02 -0.33 17.21
N SER A 497 -6.09 0.68 16.32
CA SER A 497 -6.09 0.57 14.85
C SER A 497 -5.40 1.73 14.14
N LEU A 498 -4.99 1.49 12.90
CA LEU A 498 -4.39 2.48 12.01
C LEU A 498 -5.45 3.38 11.37
N CYS A 499 -5.87 4.40 12.11
CA CYS A 499 -6.79 5.45 11.67
C CYS A 499 -6.57 6.74 12.47
N ASP A 500 -7.22 7.83 12.06
CA ASP A 500 -7.24 9.13 12.73
C ASP A 500 -8.60 9.43 13.38
N LYS A 501 -9.40 8.40 13.64
CA LYS A 501 -10.67 8.54 14.35
C LYS A 501 -10.43 9.18 15.72
N ASN A 502 -11.34 10.04 16.16
CA ASN A 502 -11.25 10.66 17.49
C ASN A 502 -11.65 9.67 18.60
N GLU A 503 -10.82 8.66 18.80
CA GLU A 503 -10.92 7.63 19.82
C GLU A 503 -9.54 7.28 20.37
N THR A 504 -9.48 6.65 21.53
CA THR A 504 -8.20 6.41 22.21
C THR A 504 -7.35 5.35 21.49
N SER A 505 -7.98 4.30 20.95
CA SER A 505 -7.29 3.21 20.25
C SER A 505 -6.61 3.65 18.95
N ALA A 506 -7.11 4.68 18.29
CA ALA A 506 -6.58 5.19 17.03
C ALA A 506 -5.09 5.51 17.15
N ALA A 507 -4.27 4.95 16.26
CA ALA A 507 -2.81 5.13 16.29
C ALA A 507 -2.37 6.53 15.83
N LEU A 508 -3.24 7.27 15.13
CA LEU A 508 -2.96 8.58 14.56
C LEU A 508 -3.75 9.67 15.28
N ASN A 509 -3.16 10.86 15.36
CA ASN A 509 -3.86 12.06 15.83
C ASN A 509 -4.98 12.42 14.84
N GLN A 510 -6.07 13.00 15.35
CA GLN A 510 -7.21 13.38 14.51
C GLN A 510 -6.80 14.37 13.42
N GLY A 511 -7.25 14.12 12.17
CA GLY A 511 -7.03 15.01 11.03
C GLY A 511 -5.70 14.78 10.29
N VAL A 512 -5.02 13.66 10.55
CA VAL A 512 -3.82 13.28 9.79
C VAL A 512 -4.18 13.04 8.33
N ASN A 513 -3.43 13.69 7.43
CA ASN A 513 -3.55 13.47 6.01
C ASN A 513 -2.59 12.35 5.58
N ALA A 514 -3.12 11.23 5.12
CA ALA A 514 -2.32 10.06 4.73
C ALA A 514 -1.25 10.37 3.65
N ALA A 515 -1.44 11.42 2.84
CA ALA A 515 -0.49 11.84 1.83
C ALA A 515 0.80 12.46 2.40
N ASP A 516 0.79 12.92 3.66
CA ASP A 516 1.94 13.57 4.30
C ASP A 516 2.95 12.53 4.86
N GLY A 517 2.57 11.25 4.90
CA GLY A 517 3.40 10.13 5.35
C GLY A 517 3.10 9.70 6.79
N LEU A 518 4.11 9.10 7.45
CA LEU A 518 3.99 8.62 8.83
C LEU A 518 5.21 9.04 9.66
N SER A 519 5.04 10.13 10.40
CA SER A 519 6.00 10.77 11.29
C SER A 519 5.62 10.59 12.76
N ASP A 520 6.58 10.79 13.67
CA ASP A 520 6.31 10.68 15.11
C ASP A 520 5.30 11.73 15.63
N SER A 521 5.18 12.88 14.96
CA SER A 521 4.18 13.92 15.29
C SER A 521 2.75 13.54 14.93
N GLU A 522 2.57 12.62 13.99
CA GLU A 522 1.24 12.16 13.57
C GLU A 522 0.69 11.08 14.49
N LEU A 523 1.52 10.46 15.33
CA LEU A 523 1.10 9.42 16.25
C LEU A 523 0.34 9.97 17.45
N SER A 524 -0.77 9.31 17.77
CA SER A 524 -1.45 9.45 19.06
C SER A 524 -0.59 8.84 20.18
N ASP A 525 -1.04 8.98 21.44
CA ASP A 525 -0.37 8.33 22.56
C ASP A 525 -0.45 6.80 22.49
N SER A 526 -1.54 6.25 21.95
CA SER A 526 -1.65 4.81 21.62
C SER A 526 -0.61 4.42 20.56
N GLY A 527 -0.55 5.17 19.46
CA GLY A 527 0.39 4.92 18.36
C GLY A 527 1.86 4.97 18.81
N LYS A 528 2.23 5.93 19.64
CA LYS A 528 3.62 6.03 20.17
C LYS A 528 4.04 4.78 20.95
N ILE A 529 3.13 4.20 21.74
CA ILE A 529 3.41 2.96 22.47
C ILE A 529 3.60 1.81 21.49
N VAL A 530 2.69 1.64 20.55
CA VAL A 530 2.66 0.49 19.64
C VAL A 530 3.88 0.50 18.70
N PHE A 531 4.13 1.62 18.03
CA PHE A 531 5.24 1.73 17.07
C PHE A 531 6.62 1.58 17.71
N LYS A 532 6.75 1.85 19.01
CA LYS A 532 8.00 1.59 19.75
C LYS A 532 8.27 0.10 19.97
N ASN A 533 7.24 -0.76 19.88
CA ASN A 533 7.30 -2.17 20.25
C ASN A 533 7.30 -3.15 19.05
N PHE A 534 7.51 -2.67 17.83
CA PHE A 534 7.68 -3.55 16.67
C PHE A 534 9.02 -4.31 16.64
N LYS A 535 10.00 -3.90 17.45
CA LYS A 535 11.36 -4.47 17.49
C LYS A 535 11.58 -5.35 18.71
#